data_AF-A0A1H2S6Y5-F1
#
_entry.id   AF-A0A1H2S6Y5-F1
#
_cell.length_a   1.000
_cell.length_b   1.000
_cell.length_c   1.000
_cell.angle_alpha   90.00
_cell.angle_beta   90.00
_cell.angle_gamma   90.00
#
_symmetry.space_group_name_H-M   'P 1'
#
loop_
_entity.id
_entity.type
_entity.pdbx_description
1 polymer ?
#
loop_
_entity_poly.entity_id
_entity_poly.type
_entity_poly.pdbx_seq_one_letter_code
_entity_poly.pdbx_strand_id
1 'polypeptide(L)'
;MSAKKKVAVYNLIWTVLLFFIAFMCVFTVFSRIKTIWDKQASYNHLLVTEKKLKKERQSLETEVKNLDDDDYVVKYARDHYIFTEGDEKAVILPEKNHKK
;
A
#
# COMPACT_ATOMS: atom_id res chain seq x y z
N MET A 1 -38.03 -54.06 25.20
CA MET A 1 -38.30 -53.39 23.91
C MET A 1 -37.77 -54.29 22.78
N SER A 2 -38.64 -54.77 21.89
CA SER A 2 -38.32 -55.76 20.82
C SER A 2 -37.08 -55.36 20.01
N ALA A 3 -36.19 -56.32 19.70
CA ALA A 3 -34.91 -56.10 19.01
C ALA A 3 -35.04 -55.26 17.72
N LYS A 4 -36.17 -55.38 17.02
CA LYS A 4 -36.48 -54.58 15.81
C LYS A 4 -36.56 -53.07 16.08
N LYS A 5 -37.02 -52.66 17.27
CA LYS A 5 -37.11 -51.25 17.68
C LYS A 5 -35.73 -50.65 17.98
N LYS A 6 -34.77 -51.44 18.47
CA LYS A 6 -33.41 -50.97 18.78
C LYS A 6 -32.63 -50.59 17.51
N VAL A 7 -32.75 -51.39 16.46
CA VAL A 7 -32.11 -51.12 15.15
C VAL A 7 -32.71 -49.88 14.49
N ALA A 8 -34.04 -49.71 14.58
CA ALA A 8 -34.72 -48.52 14.03
C ALA A 8 -34.27 -47.22 14.74
N VAL A 9 -34.13 -47.23 16.07
CA VAL A 9 -33.63 -46.07 16.82
C VAL A 9 -32.17 -45.79 16.50
N TYR A 10 -31.33 -46.83 16.36
CA TYR A 10 -29.92 -46.67 15.97
C TYR A 10 -29.78 -45.99 14.60
N ASN A 11 -30.54 -46.46 13.59
CA ASN A 11 -30.50 -45.86 12.26
C ASN A 11 -31.00 -44.41 12.26
N LEU A 12 -32.01 -44.07 13.08
CA LEU A 12 -32.49 -42.71 13.24
C LEU A 12 -31.42 -41.78 13.86
N ILE A 13 -30.69 -42.24 14.86
CA ILE A 13 -29.61 -41.46 15.47
C ILE A 13 -28.49 -41.23 14.46
N TRP A 14 -28.16 -42.26 13.67
CA TRP A 14 -27.09 -42.18 12.66
C TRP A 14 -27.42 -41.21 11.51
N THR A 15 -28.69 -41.17 11.06
CA THR A 15 -29.12 -40.21 10.04
C THR A 15 -29.08 -38.78 10.55
N VAL A 16 -29.51 -38.54 11.80
CA VAL A 16 -29.44 -37.21 12.42
C VAL A 16 -27.98 -36.77 12.60
N LEU A 17 -27.09 -37.68 13.01
CA LEU A 17 -25.66 -37.41 13.13
C LEU A 17 -25.03 -37.01 11.78
N LEU A 18 -25.33 -37.76 10.72
CA LEU A 18 -24.87 -37.44 9.36
C LEU A 18 -25.39 -36.08 8.89
N PHE A 19 -26.66 -35.78 9.18
CA PHE A 19 -27.26 -34.50 8.80
C PHE A 19 -26.63 -33.33 9.54
N PHE A 20 -26.27 -33.52 10.81
CA PHE A 20 -25.56 -32.52 11.61
C PHE A 20 -24.17 -32.23 11.04
N ILE A 21 -23.43 -33.28 10.63
CA ILE A 21 -22.12 -33.13 9.97
C ILE A 21 -22.27 -32.40 8.63
N ALA A 22 -23.28 -32.75 7.84
CA ALA A 22 -23.56 -32.06 6.57
C ALA A 22 -23.88 -30.57 6.79
N PHE A 23 -24.70 -30.25 7.78
CA PHE A 23 -25.02 -28.86 8.15
C PHE A 23 -23.77 -28.07 8.57
N MET A 24 -22.89 -28.69 9.36
CA MET A 24 -21.62 -28.09 9.78
C MET A 24 -20.71 -27.80 8.57
N CYS A 25 -20.60 -28.73 7.61
CA CYS A 25 -19.88 -28.49 6.35
C CYS A 25 -20.46 -27.30 5.56
N VAL A 26 -21.78 -27.23 5.39
CA VAL A 26 -22.44 -26.11 4.68
C VAL A 26 -22.15 -24.78 5.38
N PHE A 27 -22.20 -24.75 6.71
CA PHE A 27 -21.91 -23.55 7.49
C PHE A 27 -20.47 -23.05 7.31
N THR A 28 -19.49 -23.97 7.24
CA THR A 28 -18.08 -23.60 7.00
C THR A 28 -17.88 -22.98 5.61
N VAL A 29 -18.55 -23.49 4.58
CA VAL A 29 -18.47 -22.95 3.22
C VAL A 29 -19.12 -21.58 3.14
N PHE A 30 -20.28 -21.39 3.77
CA PHE A 30 -20.96 -20.10 3.83
C PHE A 30 -20.07 -19.01 4.48
N SER A 31 -19.40 -19.35 5.57
CA SER A 31 -18.45 -18.45 6.25
C SER A 31 -17.28 -18.05 5.34
N ARG A 32 -16.76 -18.98 4.55
CA ARG A 32 -15.70 -18.71 3.56
C ARG A 32 -16.17 -17.78 2.44
N ILE A 33 -17.40 -17.96 1.95
CA ILE A 33 -17.97 -17.08 0.91
C ILE A 33 -18.01 -15.63 1.39
N LYS A 34 -18.50 -15.36 2.61
CA LYS A 34 -18.50 -13.99 3.16
C LYS A 34 -17.10 -13.38 3.19
N THR A 35 -16.08 -14.14 3.63
CA THR A 35 -14.70 -13.62 3.64
C THR A 35 -14.13 -13.32 2.26
N ILE A 36 -14.59 -14.01 1.20
CA ILE A 36 -14.17 -13.74 -0.18
C ILE A 36 -14.76 -12.41 -0.66
N TRP A 37 -16.00 -12.12 -0.31
CA TRP A 37 -16.64 -10.85 -0.65
C TRP A 37 -15.93 -9.65 0.01
N ASP A 38 -15.59 -9.75 1.29
CA ASP A 38 -14.85 -8.69 1.99
C ASP A 38 -13.43 -8.50 1.43
N LYS A 39 -12.76 -9.60 1.08
CA LYS A 39 -11.45 -9.56 0.41
C LYS A 39 -11.54 -8.89 -0.96
N GLN A 40 -12.61 -9.12 -1.72
CA GLN A 40 -12.80 -8.48 -3.03
C GLN A 40 -12.94 -6.96 -2.92
N ALA A 41 -13.70 -6.47 -1.93
CA ALA A 41 -13.84 -5.04 -1.67
C ALA A 41 -12.49 -4.40 -1.30
N SER A 42 -11.74 -5.07 -0.43
CA SER A 42 -10.41 -4.63 0.00
C SER A 42 -9.41 -4.63 -1.15
N TYR A 43 -9.42 -5.66 -1.99
CA TYR A 43 -8.57 -5.79 -3.16
C TYR A 43 -8.81 -4.69 -4.19
N ASN A 44 -10.08 -4.37 -4.47
CA ASN A 44 -10.43 -3.26 -5.36
C ASN A 44 -9.96 -1.91 -4.81
N HIS A 45 -10.10 -1.68 -3.50
CA HIS A 45 -9.58 -0.46 -2.85
C HIS A 45 -8.05 -0.36 -2.97
N LEU A 46 -7.34 -1.47 -2.75
CA LEU A 46 -5.88 -1.52 -2.91
C LEU A 46 -5.45 -1.24 -4.37
N LEU A 47 -6.13 -1.83 -5.36
CA LEU A 47 -5.83 -1.59 -6.78
C LEU A 47 -6.04 -0.13 -7.18
N VAL A 48 -7.11 0.52 -6.69
CA VAL A 48 -7.34 1.95 -6.94
C VAL A 48 -6.25 2.79 -6.30
N THR A 49 -5.86 2.44 -5.08
CA THR A 49 -4.80 3.13 -4.33
C THR A 49 -3.45 2.99 -5.03
N GLU A 50 -3.04 1.79 -5.44
CA GLU A 50 -1.81 1.58 -6.22
C GLU A 50 -1.81 2.39 -7.52
N LYS A 51 -2.92 2.38 -8.27
CA LYS A 51 -3.02 3.16 -9.51
C LYS A 51 -2.90 4.66 -9.25
N LYS A 52 -3.48 5.16 -8.15
CA LYS A 52 -3.37 6.57 -7.75
C LYS A 52 -1.94 6.92 -7.37
N LEU A 53 -1.30 6.13 -6.51
CA LEU A 53 0.09 6.34 -6.10
C LEU A 53 1.05 6.25 -7.29
N LYS A 54 0.82 5.35 -8.25
CA LYS A 54 1.66 5.24 -9.45
C LYS A 54 1.54 6.48 -10.34
N LYS A 55 0.33 7.03 -10.50
CA LYS A 55 0.13 8.29 -11.22
C LYS A 55 0.80 9.46 -10.50
N GLU A 56 0.64 9.54 -9.18
CA GLU A 56 1.23 10.59 -8.35
C GLU A 56 2.76 10.53 -8.38
N ARG A 57 3.34 9.32 -8.33
CA ARG A 57 4.78 9.13 -8.50
C ARG A 57 5.26 9.58 -9.88
N GLN A 58 4.52 9.27 -10.95
CA GLN A 58 4.89 9.70 -12.30
C GLN A 58 4.78 11.22 -12.48
N SER A 59 3.76 11.87 -11.89
CA SER A 59 3.65 13.33 -11.92
C SER A 59 4.76 13.99 -11.12
N LEU A 60 5.07 13.46 -9.92
CA LEU A 60 6.18 13.92 -9.09
C LEU A 60 7.54 13.68 -9.76
N GLU A 61 7.75 12.56 -10.46
CA GLU A 61 8.99 12.30 -11.19
C GLU A 61 9.14 13.22 -12.40
N THR A 62 8.03 13.57 -13.06
CA THR A 62 8.02 14.58 -14.13
C THR A 62 8.28 15.97 -13.57
N GLU A 63 7.71 16.32 -12.42
CA GLU A 63 7.94 17.58 -11.73
C GLU A 63 9.36 17.67 -11.19
N VAL A 64 9.92 16.61 -10.61
CA VAL A 64 11.32 16.51 -10.24
C VAL A 64 12.19 16.67 -11.46
N LYS A 65 11.94 15.99 -12.58
CA LYS A 65 12.70 16.17 -13.82
C LYS A 65 12.60 17.60 -14.37
N ASN A 66 11.47 18.28 -14.19
CA ASN A 66 11.30 19.69 -14.57
C ASN A 66 11.96 20.66 -13.57
N LEU A 67 12.11 20.27 -12.29
CA LEU A 67 12.85 21.03 -11.28
C LEU A 67 14.37 20.78 -11.33
N ASP A 68 14.76 19.62 -11.87
CA ASP A 68 16.13 19.13 -12.08
C ASP A 68 16.64 19.49 -13.49
N ASP A 69 16.08 20.56 -14.09
CA ASP A 69 16.77 21.29 -15.15
C ASP A 69 18.06 21.84 -14.50
N ASP A 70 19.20 21.24 -14.86
CA ASP A 70 20.58 21.46 -14.37
C ASP A 70 20.95 22.94 -14.13
N ASP A 71 20.26 23.87 -14.80
CA ASP A 71 20.45 25.31 -14.69
C ASP A 71 20.07 25.90 -13.32
N TYR A 72 19.20 25.25 -12.52
CA TYR A 72 18.80 25.81 -11.21
C TYR A 72 19.85 25.57 -10.11
N VAL A 73 20.44 24.37 -10.06
CA VAL A 73 21.45 24.02 -9.04
C VAL A 73 22.73 24.83 -9.27
N VAL A 74 23.15 24.99 -10.52
CA VAL A 74 24.31 25.81 -10.91
C VAL A 74 24.08 27.29 -10.60
N LYS A 75 22.87 27.82 -10.89
CA LYS A 75 22.54 29.22 -10.64
C LYS A 75 22.38 29.53 -9.14
N TYR A 76 21.78 28.62 -8.36
CA TYR A 76 21.68 28.75 -6.91
C TYR A 76 23.06 28.67 -6.23
N ALA A 77 23.92 27.76 -6.68
CA ALA A 77 25.30 27.71 -6.23
C ALA A 77 25.99 29.04 -6.53
N ARG A 78 25.92 29.57 -7.75
CA ARG A 78 26.53 30.87 -8.11
C ARG A 78 26.01 32.07 -7.31
N ASP A 79 24.71 32.10 -6.96
CA ASP A 79 24.11 33.19 -6.19
C ASP A 79 24.39 33.10 -4.67
N HIS A 80 24.51 31.89 -4.09
CA HIS A 80 24.57 31.70 -2.63
C HIS A 80 25.90 31.14 -2.11
N TYR A 81 26.73 30.58 -2.98
CA TYR A 81 28.04 30.03 -2.65
C TYR A 81 29.07 30.49 -3.69
N ILE A 82 30.14 31.13 -3.26
CA ILE A 82 31.21 31.55 -4.17
C ILE A 82 31.86 30.28 -4.73
N PHE A 83 31.39 29.83 -5.89
CA PHE A 83 31.89 28.64 -6.56
C PHE A 83 32.89 29.07 -7.62
N THR A 84 34.17 28.90 -7.31
CA THR A 84 35.28 29.11 -8.25
C THR A 84 35.54 27.80 -8.98
N GLU A 85 35.41 27.77 -10.31
CA GLU A 85 35.96 26.69 -11.12
C GLU A 85 37.47 26.93 -11.32
N GLY A 86 38.30 26.03 -10.78
CA GLY A 86 39.76 26.03 -11.01
C GLY A 86 40.63 26.57 -9.86
N ASP A 87 41.90 26.84 -10.16
CA ASP A 87 42.99 27.25 -9.25
C ASP A 87 42.94 28.73 -8.78
N GLU A 88 41.77 29.37 -8.80
CA GLU A 88 41.63 30.79 -8.43
C GLU A 88 41.12 30.98 -7.00
N LYS A 89 41.86 31.78 -6.21
CA LYS A 89 41.49 32.14 -4.83
C LYS A 89 40.50 33.31 -4.82
N ALA A 90 39.25 33.04 -4.44
CA ALA A 90 38.29 34.10 -4.13
C ALA A 90 38.68 34.83 -2.83
N VAL A 91 39.06 36.11 -2.96
CA VAL A 91 39.31 37.00 -1.82
C VAL A 91 38.12 37.94 -1.68
N ILE A 92 37.36 37.80 -0.60
CA ILE A 92 36.29 38.73 -0.22
C ILE A 92 36.97 39.94 0.44
N LEU A 93 36.90 41.12 -0.19
CA LEU A 93 37.30 42.36 0.48
C LEU A 93 36.21 42.73 1.49
N PRO A 94 36.55 43.06 2.75
CA PRO A 94 35.56 43.54 3.70
C PRO A 94 34.97 44.86 3.19
N GLU A 95 33.64 44.99 3.24
CA GLU A 95 32.96 46.24 2.94
C GLU A 95 33.53 47.35 3.83
N LYS A 96 34.02 48.42 3.18
CA LYS A 96 34.36 49.64 3.88
C LYS A 96 33.10 50.19 4.53
N ASN A 97 32.95 49.93 5.82
CA ASN A 97 32.08 50.68 6.72
C ASN A 97 32.52 52.15 6.71
N HIS A 98 32.00 52.93 5.75
CA HIS A 98 31.99 54.38 5.85
C HIS A 98 30.96 54.77 6.92
N LYS A 99 31.47 54.92 8.15
CA LYS A 99 30.77 55.65 9.22
C LYS A 99 30.32 57.02 8.67
N LYS A 100 29.05 57.34 8.85
CA LYS A 100 28.59 58.70 9.12
C LYS A 100 27.72 58.66 10.36
#